data_AF-A0A2P4QYL6-F1
#
_entry.id   AF-A0A2P4QYL6-F1
#
_cell.length_a   1.000
_cell.length_b   1.000
_cell.length_c   1.000
_cell.angle_alpha   90.00
_cell.angle_beta   90.00
_cell.angle_gamma   90.00
#
_symmetry.space_group_name_H-M   'P 1'
#
loop_
_entity.id
_entity.type
_entity.pdbx_description
1 polymer ?
#
loop_
_entity_poly.entity_id
_entity_poly.type
_entity_poly.pdbx_seq_one_letter_code
_entity_poly.pdbx_strand_id
1 'polypeptide(L)'
;KVIYEDIKQAIGLLHEKNFVFADLRASNILIIDTEENQRAMLVDFDWCGKSDEDRYSPSMNKNISWPLGAKPRTLLRKDHDLYWLDVL
;
A
#
# COMPACT_ATOMS: atom_id res chain seq x y z
N LYS A 1 3.33 17.46 4.01
CA LYS A 1 2.61 17.90 2.78
C LYS A 1 1.29 17.13 2.74
N VAL A 2 0.16 17.77 2.48
CA VAL A 2 -1.19 17.17 2.60
C VAL A 2 -1.30 15.81 1.89
N ILE A 3 -0.76 15.69 0.68
CA ILE A 3 -0.70 14.45 -0.11
C ILE A 3 -0.12 13.25 0.69
N TYR A 4 1.06 13.42 1.30
CA TYR A 4 1.70 12.33 2.05
C TYR A 4 0.89 11.96 3.30
N GLU A 5 0.32 12.96 3.98
CA GLU A 5 -0.52 12.72 5.16
C GLU A 5 -1.81 11.99 4.81
N ASP A 6 -2.41 12.24 3.64
CA ASP A 6 -3.57 11.49 3.14
C ASP A 6 -3.22 10.01 2.93
N ILE A 7 -2.07 9.72 2.31
CA ILE A 7 -1.60 8.35 2.06
C ILE A 7 -1.34 7.64 3.39
N LYS A 8 -0.65 8.30 4.32
CA LYS A 8 -0.35 7.75 5.65
C LYS A 8 -1.64 7.47 6.44
N GLN A 9 -2.62 8.37 6.37
CA GLN A 9 -3.93 8.16 6.99
C GLN A 9 -4.68 6.98 6.35
N ALA A 10 -4.69 6.87 5.02
CA ALA A 10 -5.35 5.76 4.32
C ALA A 10 -4.74 4.40 4.70
N ILE A 11 -3.40 4.29 4.75
CA ILE A 11 -2.71 3.08 5.22
C ILE A 11 -3.03 2.79 6.69
N GLY A 12 -3.03 3.82 7.55
CA GLY A 12 -3.43 3.69 8.96
C GLY A 12 -4.83 3.10 9.12
N LEU A 13 -5.80 3.63 8.37
CA LEU A 13 -7.19 3.14 8.38
C LEU A 13 -7.30 1.66 7.94
N LEU A 14 -6.55 1.24 6.92
CA LEU A 14 -6.50 -0.16 6.52
C LEU A 14 -5.92 -1.04 7.64
N HIS A 15 -4.81 -0.61 8.25
CA HIS A 15 -4.15 -1.36 9.32
C HIS A 15 -5.02 -1.51 10.57
N GLU A 16 -5.77 -0.46 10.93
CA GLU A 16 -6.77 -0.50 12.01
C GLU A 16 -7.86 -1.55 11.77
N LYS A 17 -8.23 -1.78 10.49
CA LYS A 17 -9.18 -2.81 10.08
C LYS A 17 -8.54 -4.17 9.79
N ASN A 18 -7.27 -4.34 10.12
CA ASN A 18 -6.45 -5.52 9.88
C ASN A 18 -6.22 -5.85 8.39
N PHE A 19 -6.23 -4.84 7.52
CA PHE A 19 -5.86 -4.96 6.11
C PHE A 19 -4.45 -4.42 5.86
N VAL A 20 -3.82 -4.92 4.80
CA VAL A 20 -2.53 -4.52 4.24
C VAL A 20 -2.76 -4.22 2.78
N PHE A 21 -2.36 -3.04 2.31
CA PHE A 21 -2.55 -2.62 0.92
C PHE A 21 -1.64 -3.38 -0.05
N ALA A 22 -0.44 -3.73 0.42
CA ALA A 22 0.52 -4.66 -0.17
C ALA A 22 1.24 -4.20 -1.46
N ASP A 23 0.68 -3.23 -2.18
CA ASP A 23 1.23 -2.66 -3.42
C ASP A 23 1.20 -1.13 -3.45
N LEU A 24 1.69 -0.49 -2.38
CA LEU A 24 1.71 0.97 -2.27
C LEU A 24 2.86 1.56 -3.11
N ARG A 25 2.57 1.84 -4.37
CA ARG A 25 3.49 2.51 -5.31
C ARG A 25 2.84 3.74 -5.91
N ALA A 26 3.64 4.66 -6.44
CA ALA A 26 3.15 5.90 -7.05
C ALA A 26 2.09 5.67 -8.14
N SER A 27 2.13 4.53 -8.87
CA SER A 27 1.12 4.16 -9.85
C SER A 27 -0.27 3.89 -9.27
N ASN A 28 -0.34 3.57 -7.98
CA ASN A 28 -1.55 3.20 -7.25
C ASN A 28 -2.04 4.33 -6.34
N ILE A 29 -1.52 5.55 -6.58
CA ILE A 29 -1.93 6.78 -5.89
C ILE A 29 -2.45 7.76 -6.93
N LEU A 30 -3.70 8.19 -6.76
CA LEU A 30 -4.29 9.26 -7.56
C LEU A 30 -4.14 10.59 -6.80
N ILE A 31 -3.69 11.62 -7.52
CA ILE A 31 -3.72 13.00 -7.03
C ILE A 31 -4.99 13.67 -7.57
N ILE A 32 -5.77 14.24 -6.66
CA ILE A 32 -7.04 14.90 -6.96
C ILE A 32 -6.88 16.38 -6.63
N ASP A 33 -7.09 17.25 -7.63
CA ASP A 33 -7.18 18.68 -7.41
C ASP A 33 -8.57 19.01 -6.83
N THR A 34 -8.59 19.65 -5.67
CA THR A 34 -9.79 20.23 -5.06
C THR A 34 -9.75 21.74 -5.17
N GLU A 35 -10.86 22.42 -4.86
CA GLU A 35 -10.90 23.89 -4.85
C GLU A 35 -9.88 24.52 -3.87
N GLU A 36 -9.50 23.80 -2.82
CA GLU A 36 -8.63 24.31 -1.76
C GLU A 36 -7.17 23.82 -1.90
N ASN A 37 -6.97 22.56 -2.31
CA ASN A 37 -5.66 21.91 -2.35
C ASN A 37 -5.63 20.60 -3.16
N GLN A 38 -4.44 20.05 -3.35
CA GLN A 38 -4.27 18.69 -3.87
C GLN A 38 -4.39 17.66 -2.75
N ARG A 39 -5.17 16.60 -3.02
CA ARG A 39 -5.40 15.46 -2.13
C ARG A 39 -4.92 14.16 -2.76
N ALA A 40 -4.67 13.14 -1.95
CA ALA A 40 -4.28 11.82 -2.43
C ALA A 40 -5.35 10.76 -2.14
N MET A 41 -5.48 9.79 -3.04
CA MET A 41 -6.36 8.63 -2.87
C MET A 41 -5.65 7.37 -3.33
N LEU A 42 -5.76 6.28 -2.56
CA LEU A 42 -5.29 4.96 -2.98
C LEU A 42 -6.27 4.36 -3.98
N VAL A 43 -5.74 3.73 -5.04
CA VAL A 43 -6.50 3.01 -6.07
C VAL A 43 -5.85 1.67 -6.34
N ASP A 44 -6.56 0.76 -7.02
CA ASP A 44 -6.09 -0.62 -7.28
C ASP A 44 -5.86 -1.43 -5.98
N PHE A 45 -6.96 -2.02 -5.49
CA PHE A 45 -6.99 -2.80 -4.24
C PHE A 45 -6.87 -4.31 -4.48
N ASP A 46 -6.50 -4.76 -5.69
CA ASP A 46 -6.48 -6.20 -6.03
C ASP A 46 -5.48 -7.01 -5.17
N TRP A 47 -4.50 -6.33 -4.59
CA TRP A 47 -3.49 -6.92 -3.70
C TRP A 47 -3.80 -6.70 -2.21
N CYS A 48 -4.80 -5.88 -1.91
CA CYS A 48 -5.20 -5.57 -0.55
C CYS A 48 -5.83 -6.82 0.09
N GLY A 49 -5.39 -7.15 1.30
CA GLY A 49 -5.88 -8.32 2.02
C GLY A 49 -5.62 -8.23 3.51
N LYS A 50 -6.13 -9.19 4.27
CA LYS A 50 -5.96 -9.23 5.72
C LYS A 50 -4.52 -9.59 6.11
N SER A 51 -3.98 -8.87 7.09
CA SER A 51 -2.68 -9.15 7.70
C SER A 51 -2.68 -10.57 8.29
N ASP A 52 -1.59 -11.30 8.02
CA ASP A 52 -1.33 -12.65 8.54
C ASP A 52 -2.34 -13.74 8.11
N GLU A 53 -3.23 -13.44 7.15
CA GLU A 53 -4.21 -14.36 6.58
C GLU A 53 -4.02 -14.47 5.06
N ASP A 54 -4.13 -13.34 4.35
CA ASP A 54 -3.99 -13.28 2.90
C ASP A 54 -2.52 -13.29 2.46
N ARG A 55 -2.28 -13.63 1.19
CA ARG A 55 -0.93 -13.87 0.66
C ARG A 55 -0.71 -13.15 -0.65
N TYR A 56 0.54 -12.77 -0.87
CA TYR A 56 0.99 -12.28 -2.17
C TYR A 56 0.75 -13.31 -3.29
N SER A 57 0.47 -12.78 -4.49
CA SER A 57 0.32 -13.56 -5.72
C SER A 57 1.54 -14.49 -5.97
N PRO A 58 1.36 -15.69 -6.53
CA PRO A 58 2.48 -16.54 -6.94
C PRO A 58 3.31 -15.94 -8.10
N SER A 59 2.75 -14.98 -8.84
CA SER A 59 3.34 -14.39 -10.06
C SER A 59 3.81 -12.94 -9.86
N MET A 60 4.40 -12.63 -8.69
CA MET A 60 4.97 -11.29 -8.44
C MET A 60 6.04 -10.92 -9.47
N ASN A 61 6.04 -9.65 -9.89
CA ASN A 61 7.06 -9.12 -10.78
C ASN A 61 8.42 -9.09 -10.08
N LYS A 62 9.40 -9.81 -10.65
CA LYS A 62 10.75 -9.95 -10.07
C LYS A 62 11.62 -8.71 -10.20
N ASN A 63 11.20 -7.73 -11.01
CA ASN A 63 11.94 -6.49 -11.24
C ASN A 63 11.56 -5.38 -10.25
N ILE A 64 10.59 -5.63 -9.36
CA ILE A 64 10.21 -4.71 -8.30
C ILE A 64 11.01 -5.04 -7.04
N SER A 65 11.53 -4.01 -6.38
CA SER A 65 12.18 -4.13 -5.07
C SER A 65 11.12 -4.21 -3.97
N TRP A 66 10.51 -5.38 -3.83
CA TRP A 66 9.47 -5.65 -2.84
C TRP A 66 10.00 -5.49 -1.40
N PRO A 67 9.11 -5.19 -0.43
CA PRO A 67 9.43 -5.16 0.99
C PRO A 67 10.15 -6.44 1.47
N LEU A 68 10.98 -6.31 2.50
CA LEU A 68 11.70 -7.45 3.05
C LEU A 68 10.72 -8.56 3.50
N GLY A 69 10.86 -9.74 2.88
CA GLY A 69 10.01 -10.89 3.18
C GLY A 69 8.66 -10.90 2.48
N ALA A 70 8.33 -9.91 1.65
CA ALA A 70 7.28 -9.99 0.64
C ALA A 70 7.79 -10.83 -0.54
N LYS A 71 7.38 -12.09 -0.59
CA LYS A 71 7.76 -13.05 -1.64
C LYS A 71 6.50 -13.76 -2.16
N PRO A 72 6.57 -14.45 -3.31
CA PRO A 72 5.43 -15.19 -3.82
C PRO A 72 4.84 -16.14 -2.77
N ARG A 73 3.51 -16.06 -2.57
CA ARG A 73 2.75 -16.85 -1.59
C ARG A 73 3.08 -16.61 -0.12
N THR A 74 3.86 -15.60 0.25
CA THR A 74 4.04 -15.24 1.67
C THR A 74 2.86 -14.43 2.19
N LEU A 75 2.64 -14.50 3.49
CA LEU A 75 1.61 -13.71 4.17
C LEU A 75 1.85 -12.21 3.95
N LEU A 76 0.76 -11.47 3.76
CA LEU A 76 0.74 -10.03 3.84
C LEU A 76 0.96 -9.61 5.29
N ARG A 77 1.79 -8.59 5.50
CA ARG A 77 2.06 -8.06 6.83
C ARG A 77 2.13 -6.54 6.78
N LYS A 78 1.73 -5.89 7.88
CA LYS A 78 1.68 -4.42 7.98
C LYS A 78 3.05 -3.75 7.76
N ASP A 79 4.15 -4.42 8.12
CA ASP A 79 5.53 -3.95 7.86
C ASP A 79 5.80 -3.78 6.35
N HIS A 80 5.08 -4.48 5.48
CA HIS A 80 5.20 -4.32 4.03
C HIS A 80 4.71 -2.95 3.57
N ASP A 81 3.57 -2.48 4.07
CA ASP A 81 3.09 -1.12 3.76
C ASP A 81 3.96 -0.05 4.41
N LEU A 82 4.50 -0.30 5.61
CA LEU A 82 5.42 0.63 6.26
C LEU A 82 6.71 0.81 5.46
N TYR A 83 7.24 -0.29 4.89
CA TYR A 83 8.36 -0.21 3.95
C TYR A 83 7.98 0.64 2.72
N TRP A 84 6.81 0.39 2.13
CA TRP A 84 6.37 1.19 0.98
C TRP A 84 6.22 2.67 1.29
N LEU A 85 5.69 3.01 2.47
CA LEU A 85 5.58 4.39 2.96
C LEU A 85 6.93 5.08 3.17
N ASP A 86 7.97 4.32 3.53
CA ASP A 86 9.34 4.83 3.74
C ASP A 86 10.06 5.12 2.41
N VAL A 87 9.76 4.34 1.36
CA VAL A 87 10.38 4.49 0.03
C VAL A 87 9.55 5.33 -0.95
N LEU A 88 8.46 5.94 -0.50
CA LEU A 88 7.56 6.78 -1.30
C LEU A 88 8.08 8.21 -1.47
#